data_AF-A0AAW8D4T9-F1
#
_entry.id   AF-A0AAW8D4T9-F1
#
_cell.length_a   1.000
_cell.length_b   1.000
_cell.length_c   1.000
_cell.angle_alpha   90.00
_cell.angle_beta   90.00
_cell.angle_gamma   90.00
#
_symmetry.space_group_name_H-M   'P 1'
#
loop_
_entity.id
_entity.type
_entity.pdbx_description
1 polymer ?
#
loop_
_entity_poly.entity_id
_entity_poly.type
_entity_poly.pdbx_seq_one_letter_code
_entity_poly.pdbx_strand_id
1 'polypeptide(L)'
;MSSKVAGALRIAAAMTVVVSLAAAGYLGRSPWIVVVATPALTLLYALGKFRQWQMVWRAGGMKSIGLSVLATLPVQLGLGYVLYLLGRGLASLVAPTPSAAFGSGDVLGVGLMFLICLACSLAIIKLEGSATVLQDAGTAHATAQTRPLAEEVELDMDQRPLTPETFFKSPGYWRPDPLREALEGRGKRVAKPALAASNAQIAATEERLGIRLPEGLRALYRVMDGGYVGALYVPLKRVPGPVYDDWRGAFSIDYSSLSPLKNLRTVRAHYEDFTHDPADMPAHADTLLVLQARYGDMTLLDYSRPGEPQVSIVDFDRNGALTDITFETFDAFFRALRRPKEEEARPFRRELFRSKPLGDLPKDRRASVFWGGGPHPFVNLAKGRDDGCRPKAMADEVLIDETQARIGAKLPEAIKDLWRARNGGDVAYRFLEDGPDGELEPFEELAPMEYVVTLAELSRRIDFPPGETPWHESIAEADKLVVLNAKRDALVLLDFRREGDPLLLVVDDFEGSGIDNARVFADIDAFIGKLRKFERSPLLPLQL
;
A
#
# COMPACT_ATOMS: atom_id res chain seq x y z
N MET A 1 -12.01 -28.14 7.86
CA MET A 1 -13.45 -28.02 8.25
C MET A 1 -13.67 -27.07 9.44
N SER A 2 -12.80 -27.07 10.46
CA SER A 2 -12.99 -26.28 11.69
C SER A 2 -13.17 -24.76 11.49
N SER A 3 -12.39 -24.11 10.60
CA SER A 3 -12.47 -22.66 10.39
C SER A 3 -13.81 -22.17 9.80
N LYS A 4 -14.41 -22.94 8.89
CA LYS A 4 -15.73 -22.62 8.31
C LYS A 4 -16.85 -22.70 9.33
N VAL A 5 -16.79 -23.69 10.23
CA VAL A 5 -17.77 -23.88 11.30
C VAL A 5 -17.63 -22.78 12.36
N ALA A 6 -16.39 -22.40 12.72
CA ALA A 6 -16.14 -21.28 13.62
C ALA A 6 -16.63 -19.95 13.03
N GLY A 7 -16.36 -19.68 11.75
CA GLY A 7 -16.87 -18.51 11.04
C GLY A 7 -18.41 -18.45 11.00
N ALA A 8 -19.07 -19.57 10.69
CA ALA A 8 -20.53 -19.66 10.71
C ALA A 8 -21.11 -19.44 12.13
N LEU A 9 -20.48 -19.98 13.16
CA LEU A 9 -20.89 -19.77 14.56
C LEU A 9 -20.75 -18.30 15.00
N ARG A 10 -19.72 -17.58 14.53
CA ARG A 10 -19.55 -16.14 14.79
C ARG A 10 -20.68 -15.32 14.18
N ILE A 11 -21.03 -15.62 12.93
CA ILE A 11 -22.15 -14.98 12.23
C ILE A 11 -23.46 -15.29 12.95
N ALA A 12 -23.68 -16.55 13.34
CA ALA A 12 -24.89 -16.95 14.07
C ALA A 12 -25.02 -16.21 15.41
N ALA A 13 -23.95 -16.14 16.21
CA ALA A 13 -23.96 -15.42 17.49
C ALA A 13 -24.22 -13.92 17.31
N ALA A 14 -23.58 -13.27 16.33
CA ALA A 14 -23.80 -11.87 16.02
C ALA A 14 -25.25 -11.61 15.56
N MET A 15 -25.79 -12.47 14.70
CA MET A 15 -27.17 -12.38 14.24
C MET A 15 -28.17 -12.60 15.38
N THR A 16 -27.89 -13.52 16.32
CA THR A 16 -28.74 -13.70 17.51
C THR A 16 -28.84 -12.42 18.32
N VAL A 17 -27.71 -11.75 18.60
CA VAL A 17 -27.71 -10.46 19.33
C VAL A 17 -28.51 -9.40 18.59
N VAL A 18 -28.25 -9.23 17.29
CA VAL A 18 -28.93 -8.21 16.46
C VAL A 18 -30.44 -8.46 16.41
N VAL A 19 -30.86 -9.68 16.10
CA VAL A 19 -32.27 -10.05 15.99
C VAL A 19 -32.97 -9.95 17.34
N SER A 20 -32.34 -10.37 18.44
CA SER A 20 -32.97 -10.30 19.78
C SER A 20 -33.24 -8.86 20.23
N LEU A 21 -32.30 -7.93 20.02
CA LEU A 21 -32.48 -6.52 20.41
C LEU A 21 -33.46 -5.79 19.47
N ALA A 22 -33.38 -6.04 18.17
CA ALA A 22 -34.36 -5.51 17.21
C ALA A 22 -35.77 -6.08 17.47
N ALA A 23 -35.90 -7.37 17.77
CA ALA A 23 -37.17 -7.99 18.11
C ALA A 23 -37.75 -7.42 19.41
N ALA A 24 -36.92 -7.14 20.42
CA ALA A 24 -37.37 -6.47 21.64
C ALA A 24 -37.94 -5.07 21.34
N GLY A 25 -37.29 -4.31 20.47
CA GLY A 25 -37.81 -3.02 19.98
C GLY A 25 -39.11 -3.16 19.19
N TYR A 26 -39.18 -4.14 18.29
CA TYR A 26 -40.34 -4.40 17.45
C TYR A 26 -41.57 -4.82 18.28
N LEU A 27 -41.37 -5.67 19.29
CA LEU A 27 -42.42 -6.11 20.21
C LEU A 27 -42.81 -5.04 21.25
N GLY A 28 -42.22 -3.85 21.19
CA GLY A 28 -42.49 -2.76 22.13
C GLY A 28 -42.09 -3.09 23.57
N ARG A 29 -41.08 -3.95 23.77
CA ARG A 29 -40.54 -4.24 25.11
C ARG A 29 -39.89 -2.99 25.72
N SER A 30 -39.71 -3.00 27.04
CA SER A 30 -39.14 -1.85 27.75
C SER A 30 -37.71 -1.54 27.29
N PRO A 31 -37.32 -0.26 27.08
CA PRO A 31 -35.95 0.11 26.69
C PRO A 31 -34.90 -0.24 27.74
N TRP A 32 -35.30 -0.46 29.00
CA TRP A 32 -34.43 -0.95 30.07
C TRP A 32 -33.79 -2.31 29.78
N ILE A 33 -34.35 -3.08 28.83
CA ILE A 33 -33.74 -4.33 28.35
C ILE A 33 -32.32 -4.10 27.79
N VAL A 34 -32.05 -2.94 27.19
CA VAL A 34 -30.73 -2.59 26.63
C VAL A 34 -29.72 -2.40 27.75
N VAL A 35 -30.11 -1.74 28.84
CA VAL A 35 -29.25 -1.54 30.02
C VAL A 35 -28.88 -2.88 30.63
N VAL A 36 -29.85 -3.80 30.77
CA VAL A 36 -29.61 -5.14 31.31
C VAL A 36 -28.80 -6.02 30.34
N ALA A 37 -28.95 -5.85 29.03
CA ALA A 37 -28.15 -6.56 28.04
C ALA A 37 -26.70 -6.08 27.95
N THR A 38 -26.42 -4.82 28.31
CA THR A 38 -25.10 -4.19 28.11
C THR A 38 -23.93 -4.95 28.77
N PRO A 39 -24.01 -5.42 30.03
CA PRO A 39 -22.96 -6.25 30.62
C PRO A 39 -22.76 -7.58 29.88
N ALA A 40 -23.85 -8.22 29.45
CA ALA A 40 -23.80 -9.47 28.70
C ALA A 40 -23.13 -9.29 27.33
N LEU A 41 -23.47 -8.22 26.60
CA LEU A 41 -22.84 -7.86 25.33
C LEU A 41 -21.36 -7.54 25.49
N THR A 42 -20.99 -6.84 26.56
CA THR A 42 -19.59 -6.50 26.86
C THR A 42 -18.76 -7.75 27.12
N LEU A 43 -19.30 -8.71 27.86
CA LEU A 43 -18.65 -9.99 28.12
C LEU A 43 -18.52 -10.84 26.83
N LEU A 44 -19.56 -10.89 26.00
CA LEU A 44 -19.52 -11.58 24.70
C LEU A 44 -18.52 -10.93 23.74
N TYR A 45 -18.42 -9.61 23.73
CA TYR A 45 -17.41 -8.88 22.96
C TYR A 45 -15.99 -9.23 23.43
N ALA A 46 -15.77 -9.29 24.74
CA ALA A 46 -14.49 -9.71 25.31
C ALA A 46 -14.12 -11.15 24.91
N LEU A 47 -15.09 -12.07 24.95
CA LEU A 47 -14.91 -13.46 24.51
C LEU A 47 -14.69 -13.59 23.00
N GLY A 48 -15.35 -12.77 22.17
CA GLY A 48 -15.12 -12.73 20.72
C GLY A 48 -13.72 -12.23 20.36
N LYS A 49 -13.08 -11.47 21.26
CA LYS A 49 -11.71 -10.96 21.13
C LYS A 49 -10.75 -11.61 22.14
N PHE A 50 -11.04 -12.84 22.58
CA PHE A 50 -10.35 -13.48 23.70
C PHE A 50 -8.82 -13.39 23.65
N ARG A 51 -8.20 -13.61 22.48
CA ARG A 51 -6.74 -13.50 22.31
C ARG A 51 -6.22 -12.07 22.54
N GLN A 52 -6.92 -11.05 22.04
CA GLN A 52 -6.56 -9.65 22.28
C GLN A 52 -6.68 -9.28 23.76
N TRP A 53 -7.69 -9.79 24.45
CA TRP A 53 -7.86 -9.57 25.89
C TRP A 53 -6.83 -10.34 26.73
N GLN A 54 -6.40 -11.52 26.31
CA GLN A 54 -5.25 -12.22 26.91
C GLN A 54 -3.96 -11.41 26.78
N MET A 55 -3.74 -10.73 25.64
CA MET A 55 -2.60 -9.84 25.44
C MET A 55 -2.68 -8.59 26.34
N VAL A 56 -3.84 -7.93 26.42
CA VAL A 56 -4.08 -6.79 27.33
C VAL A 56 -3.88 -7.17 28.81
N TRP A 57 -4.27 -8.39 29.18
CA TRP A 57 -4.04 -8.91 30.53
C TRP A 57 -2.55 -9.12 30.82
N ARG A 58 -1.80 -9.72 29.88
CA ARG A 58 -0.36 -9.93 30.01
C ARG A 58 0.43 -8.62 30.08
N ALA A 59 0.00 -7.59 29.35
CA ALA A 59 0.68 -6.30 29.28
C ALA A 59 0.38 -5.34 30.46
N GLY A 60 -0.82 -5.37 31.06
CA GLY A 60 -1.25 -4.35 32.02
C GLY A 60 -2.01 -4.86 33.27
N GLY A 61 -2.13 -6.18 33.45
CA GLY A 61 -2.77 -6.78 34.62
C GLY A 61 -4.27 -6.48 34.75
N MET A 62 -4.83 -6.56 35.96
CA MET A 62 -6.27 -6.34 36.20
C MET A 62 -6.72 -4.88 35.94
N LYS A 63 -5.80 -3.91 36.04
CA LYS A 63 -6.13 -2.47 35.84
C LYS A 63 -6.45 -2.16 34.37
N SER A 64 -5.69 -2.73 33.42
CA SER A 64 -5.94 -2.53 31.98
C SER A 64 -7.26 -3.17 31.53
N ILE A 65 -7.62 -4.32 32.10
CA ILE A 65 -8.92 -4.98 31.87
C ILE A 65 -10.05 -4.10 32.37
N GLY A 66 -9.94 -3.56 33.59
CA GLY A 66 -10.94 -2.66 34.16
C GLY A 66 -11.19 -1.43 33.29
N LEU A 67 -10.12 -0.79 32.81
CA LEU A 67 -10.21 0.38 31.93
C LEU A 67 -10.83 0.03 30.57
N SER A 68 -10.46 -1.11 30.00
CA SER A 68 -10.99 -1.58 28.71
C SER A 68 -12.48 -1.94 28.79
N VAL A 69 -12.93 -2.53 29.90
CA VAL A 69 -14.35 -2.80 30.15
C VAL A 69 -15.12 -1.48 30.30
N LEU A 70 -14.58 -0.52 31.06
CA LEU A 70 -15.18 0.81 31.23
C LEU A 70 -15.32 1.57 29.90
N ALA A 71 -14.34 1.45 29.00
CA ALA A 71 -14.42 2.05 27.66
C ALA A 71 -15.42 1.32 26.74
N THR A 72 -15.59 0.01 26.91
CA THR A 72 -16.45 -0.82 26.05
C THR A 72 -17.93 -0.70 26.42
N LEU A 73 -18.26 -0.50 27.70
CA LEU A 73 -19.64 -0.42 28.20
C LEU A 73 -20.50 0.65 27.49
N PRO A 74 -20.05 1.92 27.33
CA PRO A 74 -20.81 2.94 26.61
C PRO A 74 -21.05 2.59 25.13
N VAL A 75 -20.06 1.96 24.48
CA VAL A 75 -20.17 1.54 23.08
C VAL A 75 -21.24 0.46 22.92
N GLN A 76 -21.24 -0.54 23.81
CA GLN A 76 -22.23 -1.62 23.77
C GLN A 76 -23.64 -1.13 24.12
N LEU A 77 -23.75 -0.19 25.07
CA LEU A 77 -25.01 0.47 25.40
C LEU A 77 -25.58 1.23 24.19
N GLY A 78 -24.74 2.04 23.53
CA GLY A 78 -25.13 2.80 22.34
C GLY A 78 -25.54 1.90 21.18
N LEU A 79 -24.73 0.88 20.87
CA LEU A 79 -25.05 -0.09 19.81
C LEU A 79 -26.37 -0.83 20.10
N GLY A 80 -26.54 -1.32 21.33
CA GLY A 80 -27.76 -2.02 21.72
C GLY A 80 -29.00 -1.14 21.64
N TYR A 81 -28.85 0.15 21.98
CA TYR A 81 -29.93 1.13 21.88
C TYR A 81 -30.31 1.43 20.43
N VAL A 82 -29.34 1.58 19.53
CA VAL A 82 -29.59 1.76 18.09
C VAL A 82 -30.35 0.56 17.52
N LEU A 83 -29.93 -0.67 17.82
CA LEU A 83 -30.60 -1.89 17.36
C LEU A 83 -32.05 -1.99 17.87
N TYR A 84 -32.26 -1.64 19.14
CA TYR A 84 -33.59 -1.56 19.73
C TYR A 84 -34.46 -0.50 19.02
N LEU A 85 -33.92 0.70 18.75
CA LEU A 85 -34.65 1.77 18.06
C LEU A 85 -34.99 1.41 16.62
N LEU A 86 -34.12 0.69 15.90
CA LEU A 86 -34.41 0.19 14.56
C LEU A 86 -35.62 -0.75 14.58
N GLY A 87 -35.65 -1.70 15.52
CA GLY A 87 -36.81 -2.57 15.73
C GLY A 87 -38.08 -1.79 16.06
N ARG A 88 -37.96 -0.78 16.92
CA ARG A 88 -39.07 0.10 17.32
C ARG A 88 -39.62 0.91 16.15
N GLY A 89 -38.73 1.46 15.33
CA GLY A 89 -39.06 2.18 14.10
C GLY A 89 -39.80 1.29 13.11
N LEU A 90 -39.31 0.07 12.89
CA LEU A 90 -39.98 -0.93 12.04
C LEU A 90 -41.39 -1.27 12.53
N ALA A 91 -41.60 -1.46 13.84
CA ALA A 91 -42.94 -1.71 14.38
C ALA A 91 -43.88 -0.53 14.18
N SER A 92 -43.39 0.71 14.31
CA SER A 92 -44.21 1.91 14.12
C SER A 92 -44.78 2.07 12.70
N LEU A 93 -44.12 1.47 11.70
CA LEU A 93 -44.61 1.43 10.32
C LEU A 93 -45.81 0.49 10.14
N VAL A 94 -45.97 -0.50 11.03
CA VAL A 94 -47.08 -1.47 10.99
C VAL A 94 -48.23 -1.00 11.87
N ALA A 95 -47.93 -0.67 13.13
CA ALA A 95 -48.91 -0.14 14.08
C ALA A 95 -48.20 0.54 15.27
N PRO A 96 -48.75 1.62 15.83
CA PRO A 96 -48.23 2.20 17.06
C PRO A 96 -48.41 1.21 18.22
N THR A 97 -47.30 0.65 18.68
CA THR A 97 -47.26 -0.28 19.82
C THR A 97 -46.85 0.49 21.08
N PRO A 98 -47.63 0.50 22.17
CA PRO A 98 -47.20 1.12 23.42
C PRO A 98 -46.02 0.36 24.04
N SER A 99 -45.16 1.06 24.79
CA SER A 99 -44.03 0.42 25.47
C SER A 99 -44.53 -0.40 26.65
N ALA A 100 -44.24 -1.71 26.66
CA ALA A 100 -44.54 -2.59 27.77
C ALA A 100 -43.69 -2.25 29.00
N ALA A 101 -44.24 -2.50 30.20
CA ALA A 101 -43.49 -2.40 31.44
C ALA A 101 -42.35 -3.43 31.47
N PHE A 102 -41.21 -3.04 32.07
CA PHE A 102 -40.09 -3.94 32.25
C PHE A 102 -40.48 -5.08 33.19
N GLY A 103 -40.29 -6.32 32.76
CA GLY A 103 -40.72 -7.50 33.50
C GLY A 103 -39.74 -8.65 33.50
N SER A 104 -40.07 -9.71 34.23
CA SER A 104 -39.25 -10.94 34.32
C SER A 104 -38.97 -11.58 32.97
N GLY A 105 -39.89 -11.46 32.01
CA GLY A 105 -39.70 -11.92 30.63
C GLY A 105 -38.56 -11.22 29.89
N ASP A 106 -38.26 -9.96 30.20
CA ASP A 106 -37.17 -9.22 29.56
C ASP A 106 -35.80 -9.69 30.09
N VAL A 107 -35.72 -9.93 31.41
CA VAL A 107 -34.53 -10.51 32.05
C VAL A 107 -34.26 -11.93 31.55
N LEU A 108 -35.31 -12.75 31.45
CA LEU A 108 -35.21 -14.11 30.91
C LEU A 108 -34.79 -14.11 29.44
N GLY A 109 -35.32 -13.18 28.63
CA GLY A 109 -34.94 -13.02 27.23
C GLY A 109 -33.47 -12.67 27.05
N VAL A 110 -32.96 -11.70 27.81
CA VAL A 110 -31.53 -11.33 27.82
C VAL A 110 -30.66 -12.50 28.31
N GLY A 111 -31.09 -13.19 29.36
CA GLY A 111 -30.39 -14.36 29.90
C GLY A 111 -30.27 -15.50 28.89
N LEU A 112 -31.35 -15.81 28.16
CA LEU A 112 -31.36 -16.84 27.13
C LEU A 112 -30.45 -16.46 25.95
N MET A 113 -30.54 -15.23 25.47
CA MET A 113 -29.67 -14.70 24.42
C MET A 113 -28.20 -14.82 24.83
N PHE A 114 -27.87 -14.42 26.06
CA PHE A 114 -26.52 -14.51 26.60
C PHE A 114 -26.00 -15.95 26.65
N LEU A 115 -26.81 -16.90 27.14
CA LEU A 115 -26.40 -18.31 27.22
C LEU A 115 -26.13 -18.93 25.83
N ILE A 116 -26.98 -18.62 24.83
CA ILE A 116 -26.77 -19.08 23.45
C ILE A 116 -25.45 -18.54 22.91
N CYS A 117 -25.24 -17.23 23.04
CA CYS A 117 -24.03 -16.59 22.52
C CYS A 117 -22.77 -17.02 23.28
N LEU A 118 -22.88 -17.29 24.57
CA LEU A 118 -21.79 -17.83 25.40
C LEU A 118 -21.41 -19.25 24.95
N ALA A 119 -22.40 -20.11 24.72
CA ALA A 119 -22.17 -21.46 24.20
C ALA A 119 -21.50 -21.43 22.83
N CYS A 120 -21.96 -20.56 21.92
CA CYS A 120 -21.32 -20.34 20.62
C CYS A 120 -19.87 -19.84 20.78
N SER A 121 -19.64 -18.86 21.65
CA SER A 121 -18.30 -18.30 21.89
C SER A 121 -17.32 -19.33 22.45
N LEU A 122 -17.75 -20.16 23.40
CA LEU A 122 -16.94 -21.24 23.94
C LEU A 122 -16.68 -22.33 22.90
N ALA A 123 -17.67 -22.66 22.07
CA ALA A 123 -17.51 -23.60 20.97
C ALA A 123 -16.51 -23.07 19.92
N ILE A 124 -16.56 -21.78 19.59
CA ILE A 124 -15.60 -21.12 18.70
C ILE A 124 -14.18 -21.20 19.27
N ILE A 125 -14.00 -20.81 20.55
CA ILE A 125 -12.69 -20.87 21.22
C ILE A 125 -12.15 -22.31 21.21
N LYS A 126 -13.00 -23.30 21.47
CA LYS A 126 -12.61 -24.72 21.43
C LYS A 126 -12.28 -25.19 20.01
N LEU A 127 -13.08 -24.85 19.01
CA LEU A 127 -12.86 -25.24 17.61
C LEU A 127 -11.59 -24.60 17.03
N GLU A 128 -11.30 -23.37 17.40
CA GLU A 128 -10.08 -22.67 17.01
C GLU A 128 -8.85 -23.19 17.77
N GLY A 129 -9.00 -23.53 19.06
CA GLY A 129 -7.96 -24.23 19.81
C GLY A 129 -7.65 -25.63 19.27
N SER A 130 -8.67 -26.43 18.96
CA SER A 130 -8.51 -27.79 18.42
C SER A 130 -8.10 -27.84 16.95
N ALA A 131 -8.41 -26.82 16.15
CA ALA A 131 -7.91 -26.71 14.77
C ALA A 131 -6.38 -26.60 14.75
N THR A 132 -5.82 -25.88 15.72
CA THR A 132 -4.37 -25.74 15.92
C THR A 132 -3.74 -27.10 16.25
N VAL A 133 -4.35 -27.87 17.17
CA VAL A 133 -3.88 -29.22 17.57
C VAL A 133 -4.01 -30.28 16.46
N LEU A 134 -5.03 -30.20 15.61
CA LEU A 134 -5.20 -31.12 14.46
C LEU A 134 -4.31 -30.77 13.27
N GLN A 135 -3.90 -29.51 13.14
CA GLN A 135 -2.88 -29.09 12.16
C GLN A 135 -1.50 -29.61 12.58
N ASP A 136 -1.23 -29.69 13.89
CA ASP A 136 0.00 -30.30 14.45
C ASP A 136 0.04 -31.84 14.36
N ALA A 137 -1.13 -32.51 14.37
CA ALA A 137 -1.21 -33.97 14.31
C ALA A 137 -0.98 -34.56 12.90
N GLY A 138 -1.26 -33.79 11.84
CA GLY A 138 -1.10 -34.24 10.44
C GLY A 138 0.35 -34.28 9.94
N THR A 139 1.28 -33.70 10.68
CA THR A 139 2.71 -33.59 10.34
C THR A 139 3.59 -34.53 11.19
N ALA A 140 3.00 -35.35 12.05
CA ALA A 140 3.69 -36.10 13.10
C ALA A 140 4.23 -37.49 12.67
N HIS A 141 4.46 -37.74 11.38
CA HIS A 141 5.17 -38.94 10.91
C HIS A 141 6.36 -38.58 9.99
N ALA A 142 7.26 -37.75 10.51
CA ALA A 142 8.67 -37.82 10.12
C ALA A 142 9.56 -37.34 11.27
N THR A 143 10.20 -38.33 11.90
CA THR A 143 11.40 -38.22 12.76
C THR A 143 11.31 -37.47 14.09
N ALA A 144 11.40 -38.29 15.13
CA ALA A 144 11.69 -37.92 16.50
C ALA A 144 13.05 -37.21 16.62
N GLN A 145 13.02 -35.90 16.81
CA GLN A 145 13.99 -35.18 17.62
C GLN A 145 13.24 -34.09 18.39
N THR A 146 13.41 -34.10 19.71
CA THR A 146 12.84 -33.17 20.67
C THR A 146 13.18 -31.73 20.29
N ARG A 147 12.26 -31.02 19.62
CA ARG A 147 12.36 -29.58 19.35
C ARG A 147 11.44 -28.83 20.31
N PRO A 148 11.89 -27.75 20.98
CA PRO A 148 11.00 -26.93 21.79
C PRO A 148 9.88 -26.34 20.93
N LEU A 149 8.72 -26.06 21.52
CA LEU A 149 7.62 -25.30 20.89
C LEU A 149 8.20 -24.17 20.04
N ALA A 150 8.06 -24.25 18.72
CA ALA A 150 8.50 -23.19 17.83
C ALA A 150 7.64 -21.96 18.16
N GLU A 151 8.26 -20.93 18.74
CA GLU A 151 7.66 -19.60 18.91
C GLU A 151 7.09 -19.16 17.54
N GLU A 152 5.83 -18.73 17.52
CA GLU A 152 5.29 -18.02 16.35
C GLU A 152 6.20 -16.80 16.11
N VAL A 153 6.92 -16.83 14.98
CA VAL A 153 7.76 -15.73 14.52
C VAL A 153 6.82 -14.64 14.02
N GLU A 154 6.57 -13.61 14.83
CA GLU A 154 5.69 -12.49 14.46
C GLU A 154 6.39 -11.51 13.50
N LEU A 155 7.71 -11.36 13.67
CA LEU A 155 8.54 -10.46 12.89
C LEU A 155 9.90 -11.11 12.62
N ASP A 156 10.04 -11.76 11.46
CA ASP A 156 11.31 -12.33 11.02
C ASP A 156 12.19 -11.23 10.42
N MET A 157 13.29 -10.90 11.07
CA MET A 157 14.20 -9.84 10.64
C MET A 157 15.41 -10.40 9.91
N ASP A 158 15.72 -9.82 8.75
CA ASP A 158 16.99 -10.05 8.06
C ASP A 158 18.12 -9.44 8.88
N GLN A 159 19.08 -10.27 9.31
CA GLN A 159 20.19 -9.86 10.17
C GLN A 159 21.30 -9.12 9.41
N ARG A 160 21.24 -9.08 8.06
CA ARG A 160 22.22 -8.36 7.24
C ARG A 160 22.08 -6.85 7.48
N PRO A 161 23.17 -6.16 7.85
CA PRO A 161 23.17 -4.70 7.94
C PRO A 161 22.84 -4.08 6.58
N LEU A 162 22.17 -2.93 6.60
CA LEU A 162 21.96 -2.13 5.40
C LEU A 162 23.26 -1.47 4.95
N THR A 163 23.35 -1.25 3.64
CA THR A 163 24.36 -0.40 2.98
C THR A 163 23.67 0.81 2.36
N PRO A 164 24.38 1.89 2.02
CA PRO A 164 23.77 3.03 1.32
C PRO A 164 22.99 2.63 0.05
N GLU A 165 23.48 1.63 -0.68
CA GLU A 165 22.89 1.13 -1.92
C GLU A 165 21.62 0.29 -1.67
N THR A 166 21.50 -0.32 -0.50
CA THR A 166 20.35 -1.15 -0.13
C THR A 166 19.37 -0.42 0.79
N PHE A 167 19.69 0.77 1.29
CA PHE A 167 18.85 1.53 2.21
C PHE A 167 17.51 2.00 1.62
N PHE A 168 17.46 2.30 0.32
CA PHE A 168 16.20 2.65 -0.36
C PHE A 168 15.55 1.38 -0.94
N LYS A 169 14.25 1.18 -0.70
CA LYS A 169 13.52 -0.02 -1.17
C LYS A 169 12.98 0.15 -2.60
N SER A 170 12.47 1.34 -2.92
CA SER A 170 12.05 1.68 -4.27
C SER A 170 12.36 3.15 -4.51
N PRO A 171 13.30 3.47 -5.40
CA PRO A 171 13.62 4.84 -5.75
C PRO A 171 12.40 5.65 -6.21
N GLY A 172 11.41 5.01 -6.84
CA GLY A 172 10.33 5.70 -7.55
C GLY A 172 8.96 5.76 -6.87
N TYR A 173 8.72 5.08 -5.73
CA TYR A 173 7.35 4.88 -5.23
C TYR A 173 6.64 6.19 -4.80
N TRP A 174 7.40 7.21 -4.38
CA TRP A 174 6.87 8.52 -3.95
C TRP A 174 7.54 9.73 -4.64
N ARG A 175 8.35 9.48 -5.68
CA ARG A 175 8.98 10.57 -6.44
C ARG A 175 8.02 11.06 -7.53
N PRO A 176 8.15 12.34 -7.94
CA PRO A 176 7.54 12.80 -9.18
C PRO A 176 7.89 11.85 -10.33
N ASP A 177 6.97 11.68 -11.27
CA ASP A 177 7.13 10.80 -12.41
C ASP A 177 7.29 11.68 -13.66
N PRO A 178 8.49 12.25 -13.89
CA PRO A 178 8.68 13.25 -14.94
C PRO A 178 8.44 12.66 -16.34
N LEU A 179 8.71 11.36 -16.54
CA LEU A 179 8.40 10.68 -17.79
C LEU A 179 6.89 10.69 -18.04
N ARG A 180 6.10 10.29 -17.04
CA ARG A 180 4.65 10.29 -17.15
C ARG A 180 4.09 11.68 -17.30
N GLU A 181 4.54 12.61 -16.48
CA GLU A 181 4.08 14.01 -16.49
C GLU A 181 4.40 14.70 -17.82
N ALA A 182 5.58 14.45 -18.41
CA ALA A 182 5.97 15.01 -19.71
C ALA A 182 5.15 14.41 -20.86
N LEU A 183 4.81 13.12 -20.76
CA LEU A 183 3.93 12.45 -21.72
C LEU A 183 2.52 13.06 -21.64
N GLU A 184 1.96 13.15 -20.44
CA GLU A 184 0.63 13.71 -20.16
C GLU A 184 0.55 15.22 -20.37
N GLY A 185 1.67 15.94 -20.29
CA GLY A 185 1.75 17.40 -20.36
C GLY A 185 1.57 18.00 -21.76
N ARG A 186 1.55 17.19 -22.82
CA ARG A 186 1.38 17.58 -24.23
C ARG A 186 2.18 18.83 -24.64
N GLY A 187 3.48 18.81 -24.34
CA GLY A 187 4.43 19.88 -24.71
C GLY A 187 4.74 20.88 -23.59
N LYS A 188 4.07 20.78 -22.43
CA LYS A 188 4.52 21.47 -21.21
C LYS A 188 5.86 20.90 -20.75
N ARG A 189 6.81 21.79 -20.43
CA ARG A 189 8.10 21.40 -19.83
C ARG A 189 7.89 20.91 -18.40
N VAL A 190 8.59 19.84 -18.02
CA VAL A 190 8.51 19.20 -16.72
C VAL A 190 9.90 19.12 -16.11
N ALA A 191 10.06 19.62 -14.89
CA ALA A 191 11.33 19.53 -14.19
C ALA A 191 11.58 18.11 -13.67
N LYS A 192 12.68 17.48 -14.08
CA LYS A 192 13.13 16.22 -13.49
C LYS A 192 13.97 16.53 -12.25
N PRO A 193 13.55 16.08 -11.05
CA PRO A 193 14.41 16.20 -9.88
C PRO A 193 15.61 15.26 -10.01
N ALA A 194 16.81 15.76 -9.67
CA ALA A 194 18.00 14.93 -9.54
C ALA A 194 17.73 13.75 -8.59
N LEU A 195 18.23 12.57 -8.96
CA LEU A 195 18.12 11.37 -8.12
C LEU A 195 18.88 11.59 -6.80
N ALA A 196 20.15 11.95 -6.91
CA ALA A 196 21.05 12.22 -5.80
C ALA A 196 21.20 13.71 -5.52
N ALA A 197 21.47 14.03 -4.25
CA ALA A 197 21.87 15.37 -3.87
C ALA A 197 23.35 15.62 -4.18
N SER A 198 23.63 16.75 -4.83
CA SER A 198 24.99 17.27 -4.99
C SER A 198 25.56 17.78 -3.66
N ASN A 199 26.89 17.84 -3.56
CA ASN A 199 27.56 18.45 -2.40
C ASN A 199 27.14 19.91 -2.18
N ALA A 200 26.83 20.64 -3.26
CA ALA A 200 26.33 22.02 -3.17
C ALA A 200 24.93 22.09 -2.55
N GLN A 201 24.01 21.18 -2.93
CA GLN A 201 22.67 21.11 -2.34
C GLN A 201 22.71 20.71 -0.85
N ILE A 202 23.60 19.79 -0.50
CA ILE A 202 23.84 19.40 0.89
C ILE A 202 24.36 20.62 1.68
N ALA A 203 25.40 21.30 1.18
CA ALA A 203 25.98 22.46 1.85
C ALA A 203 24.97 23.61 2.01
N ALA A 204 24.18 23.91 0.97
CA ALA A 204 23.13 24.91 1.05
C ALA A 204 22.03 24.54 2.06
N THR A 205 21.75 23.25 2.23
CA THR A 205 20.79 22.76 3.24
C THR A 205 21.35 22.89 4.65
N GLU A 206 22.62 22.52 4.84
CA GLU A 206 23.35 22.70 6.10
C GLU A 206 23.38 24.18 6.51
N GLU A 207 23.66 25.08 5.56
CA GLU A 207 23.64 26.53 5.77
C GLU A 207 22.24 27.03 6.13
N ARG A 208 21.21 26.64 5.36
CA ARG A 208 19.81 27.00 5.61
C ARG A 208 19.34 26.60 7.01
N LEU A 209 19.78 25.44 7.49
CA LEU A 209 19.38 24.89 8.78
C LEU A 209 20.32 25.33 9.93
N GLY A 210 21.47 25.93 9.62
CA GLY A 210 22.48 26.29 10.62
C GLY A 210 23.14 25.09 11.31
N ILE A 211 23.14 23.91 10.68
CA ILE A 211 23.65 22.65 11.25
C ILE A 211 24.49 21.88 10.22
N ARG A 212 25.35 20.98 10.69
CA ARG A 212 26.08 20.04 9.83
C ARG A 212 25.46 18.65 9.91
N LEU A 213 25.12 18.07 8.77
CA LEU A 213 24.54 16.73 8.71
C LEU A 213 25.65 15.67 8.95
N PRO A 214 25.35 14.56 9.65
CA PRO A 214 26.29 13.44 9.79
C PRO A 214 26.78 12.91 8.44
N GLU A 215 28.04 12.48 8.35
CA GLU A 215 28.61 11.99 7.07
C GLU A 215 27.84 10.79 6.52
N GLY A 216 27.41 9.85 7.37
CA GLY A 216 26.58 8.72 6.96
C GLY A 216 25.27 9.16 6.31
N LEU A 217 24.60 10.19 6.86
CA LEU A 217 23.38 10.73 6.27
C LEU A 217 23.66 11.47 4.96
N ARG A 218 24.76 12.23 4.88
CA ARG A 218 25.20 12.85 3.62
C ARG A 218 25.48 11.80 2.54
N ALA A 219 26.07 10.66 2.91
CA ALA A 219 26.29 9.55 1.99
C ALA A 219 24.98 8.98 1.45
N LEU A 220 23.94 8.83 2.29
CA LEU A 220 22.60 8.42 1.82
C LEU A 220 22.00 9.45 0.84
N TYR A 221 22.11 10.74 1.13
CA TYR A 221 21.61 11.79 0.23
C TYR A 221 22.35 11.85 -1.10
N ARG A 222 23.63 11.45 -1.14
CA ARG A 222 24.40 11.29 -2.39
C ARG A 222 23.99 10.07 -3.20
N VAL A 223 23.28 9.11 -2.60
CA VAL A 223 22.62 8.01 -3.33
C VAL A 223 21.25 8.46 -3.81
N MET A 224 20.46 9.08 -2.91
CA MET A 224 19.11 9.57 -3.24
C MET A 224 18.65 10.71 -2.33
N ASP A 225 18.11 11.78 -2.90
CA ASP A 225 17.56 12.93 -2.15
C ASP A 225 16.19 12.62 -1.50
N GLY A 226 16.22 11.84 -0.41
CA GLY A 226 15.02 11.29 0.23
C GLY A 226 14.39 10.17 -0.59
N GLY A 227 13.34 9.54 -0.07
CA GLY A 227 12.65 8.45 -0.79
C GLY A 227 12.18 7.32 0.10
N TYR A 228 11.53 6.33 -0.50
CA TYR A 228 10.95 5.18 0.20
C TYR A 228 12.03 4.18 0.64
N VAL A 229 12.09 3.90 1.93
CA VAL A 229 13.08 3.01 2.56
C VAL A 229 12.48 1.66 2.96
N GLY A 230 11.16 1.52 2.86
CA GLY A 230 10.42 0.34 3.32
C GLY A 230 10.29 0.27 4.83
N ALA A 231 9.68 -0.81 5.33
CA ALA A 231 9.56 -1.04 6.76
C ALA A 231 10.96 -1.32 7.34
N LEU A 232 11.51 -0.35 8.08
CA LEU A 232 12.78 -0.44 8.77
C LEU A 232 12.56 -0.45 10.27
N TYR A 233 13.31 -1.29 10.98
CA TYR A 233 13.21 -1.42 12.43
C TYR A 233 14.59 -1.33 13.07
N VAL A 234 14.62 -0.91 14.33
CA VAL A 234 15.77 -1.01 15.21
C VAL A 234 15.44 -1.86 16.45
N PRO A 235 16.42 -2.55 17.04
CA PRO A 235 16.18 -3.39 18.20
C PRO A 235 16.04 -2.56 19.48
N LEU A 236 15.04 -2.86 20.31
CA LEU A 236 14.83 -2.22 21.62
C LEU A 236 15.67 -2.86 22.74
N LYS A 237 16.26 -4.02 22.49
CA LYS A 237 17.14 -4.73 23.42
C LYS A 237 18.29 -5.41 22.70
N ARG A 238 19.36 -5.74 23.44
CA ARG A 238 20.61 -6.30 22.90
C ARG A 238 20.43 -7.59 22.09
N VAL A 239 19.49 -8.44 22.49
CA VAL A 239 19.18 -9.71 21.81
C VAL A 239 17.67 -9.70 21.53
N PRO A 240 17.22 -9.10 20.42
CA PRO A 240 15.81 -9.04 20.07
C PRO A 240 15.32 -10.42 19.62
N GLY A 241 14.16 -10.83 20.09
CA GLY A 241 13.42 -11.97 19.58
C GLY A 241 12.63 -11.62 18.31
N PRO A 242 12.01 -12.60 17.67
CA PRO A 242 11.21 -12.41 16.46
C PRO A 242 9.78 -11.91 16.76
N VAL A 243 9.63 -10.95 17.68
CA VAL A 243 8.34 -10.42 18.15
C VAL A 243 8.32 -8.90 18.06
N TYR A 244 7.18 -8.29 17.73
CA TYR A 244 7.12 -6.84 17.51
C TYR A 244 7.60 -6.01 18.71
N ASP A 245 7.35 -6.47 19.94
CA ASP A 245 7.72 -5.76 21.17
C ASP A 245 9.24 -5.58 21.35
N ASP A 246 10.05 -6.36 20.64
CA ASP A 246 11.51 -6.26 20.70
C ASP A 246 12.10 -5.29 19.65
N TRP A 247 11.24 -4.70 18.81
CA TRP A 247 11.63 -3.86 17.68
C TRP A 247 10.83 -2.55 17.66
N ARG A 248 11.49 -1.46 17.24
CA ARG A 248 10.86 -0.17 17.01
C ARG A 248 10.99 0.21 15.53
N GLY A 249 9.87 0.55 14.90
CA GLY A 249 9.89 1.09 13.53
C GLY A 249 10.70 2.39 13.50
N ALA A 250 11.65 2.50 12.58
CA ALA A 250 12.60 3.60 12.50
C ALA A 250 12.23 4.67 11.47
N PHE A 251 11.24 4.40 10.64
CA PHE A 251 10.61 5.34 9.73
C PHE A 251 9.14 4.96 9.77
N SER A 252 8.25 5.87 10.20
CA SER A 252 6.86 5.54 10.51
C SER A 252 6.24 4.64 9.44
N ILE A 253 5.66 3.52 9.87
CA ILE A 253 5.45 2.31 9.05
C ILE A 253 4.65 2.58 7.76
N ASP A 254 3.72 3.54 7.79
CA ASP A 254 2.82 3.82 6.67
C ASP A 254 3.44 4.72 5.58
N TYR A 255 4.41 5.57 5.94
CA TYR A 255 5.13 6.40 4.96
C TYR A 255 6.47 5.78 4.57
N SER A 256 7.18 5.21 5.56
CA SER A 256 8.42 4.45 5.40
C SER A 256 9.41 5.15 4.46
N SER A 257 9.67 6.44 4.71
CA SER A 257 10.47 7.28 3.82
C SER A 257 11.42 8.23 4.56
N LEU A 258 12.59 8.49 3.96
CA LEU A 258 13.50 9.56 4.38
C LEU A 258 13.05 10.88 3.74
N SER A 259 12.97 11.95 4.52
CA SER A 259 12.61 13.28 4.00
C SER A 259 13.69 13.80 3.04
N PRO A 260 13.32 14.41 1.90
CA PRO A 260 14.28 15.08 1.02
C PRO A 260 14.89 16.31 1.71
N LEU A 261 16.09 16.72 1.29
CA LEU A 261 16.85 17.84 1.86
C LEU A 261 16.01 19.12 1.95
N LYS A 262 15.23 19.44 0.91
CA LYS A 262 14.36 20.63 0.88
C LYS A 262 13.28 20.65 1.96
N ASN A 263 12.90 19.48 2.49
CA ASN A 263 11.87 19.33 3.53
C ASN A 263 12.46 19.14 4.92
N LEU A 264 13.79 19.00 5.05
CA LEU A 264 14.44 18.96 6.35
C LEU A 264 14.17 20.29 7.08
N ARG A 265 13.67 20.15 8.31
CA ARG A 265 13.27 21.24 9.20
C ARG A 265 13.29 20.76 10.65
N THR A 266 13.28 21.71 11.58
CA THR A 266 13.23 21.42 13.01
C THR A 266 11.85 20.91 13.42
N VAL A 267 11.76 20.25 14.58
CA VAL A 267 10.48 19.85 15.18
C VAL A 267 9.62 21.09 15.43
N ARG A 268 10.20 22.23 15.83
CA ARG A 268 9.46 23.49 15.97
C ARG A 268 8.74 23.86 14.68
N ALA A 269 9.50 23.99 13.59
CA ALA A 269 8.95 24.37 12.29
C ALA A 269 7.94 23.33 11.76
N HIS A 270 8.04 22.07 12.18
CA HIS A 270 7.03 21.06 11.87
C HIS A 270 5.73 21.27 12.66
N TYR A 271 5.80 21.57 13.95
CA TYR A 271 4.62 21.79 14.81
C TYR A 271 3.90 23.10 14.51
N GLU A 272 4.62 24.15 14.10
CA GLU A 272 4.05 25.45 13.74
C GLU A 272 3.04 25.38 12.57
N ASP A 273 3.11 24.32 11.73
CA ASP A 273 2.09 24.06 10.70
C ASP A 273 0.72 23.68 11.30
N PHE A 274 0.68 23.18 12.54
CA PHE A 274 -0.51 22.57 13.16
C PHE A 274 -0.97 23.29 14.42
N THR A 275 -0.05 23.87 15.20
CA THR A 275 -0.36 24.59 16.44
C THR A 275 0.58 25.77 16.63
N HIS A 276 0.06 26.84 17.22
CA HIS A 276 0.84 28.00 17.64
C HIS A 276 0.92 28.09 19.17
N ASP A 277 0.36 27.12 19.90
CA ASP A 277 0.40 27.09 21.37
C ASP A 277 1.78 26.60 21.85
N PRO A 278 2.54 27.44 22.58
CA PRO A 278 3.83 27.03 23.12
C PRO A 278 3.75 25.84 24.09
N ALA A 279 2.59 25.59 24.70
CA ALA A 279 2.40 24.48 25.63
C ALA A 279 2.38 23.10 24.94
N ASP A 280 2.01 23.06 23.65
CA ASP A 280 1.98 21.83 22.84
C ASP A 280 3.35 21.53 22.19
N MET A 281 4.32 22.43 22.32
CA MET A 281 5.63 22.32 21.69
C MET A 281 6.55 21.36 22.47
N PRO A 282 7.14 20.33 21.83
CA PRO A 282 8.12 19.48 22.48
C PRO A 282 9.32 20.28 23.03
N ALA A 283 9.89 19.80 24.14
CA ALA A 283 11.12 20.39 24.68
C ALA A 283 12.25 20.30 23.64
N HIS A 284 13.07 21.35 23.55
CA HIS A 284 14.20 21.44 22.62
C HIS A 284 13.81 21.31 21.13
N ALA A 285 12.56 21.58 20.76
CA ALA A 285 12.08 21.44 19.38
C ALA A 285 12.89 22.21 18.31
N ASP A 286 13.63 23.25 18.70
CA ASP A 286 14.55 24.01 17.83
C ASP A 286 15.85 23.27 17.48
N THR A 287 16.27 22.33 18.32
CA THR A 287 17.53 21.59 18.15
C THR A 287 17.30 20.17 17.64
N LEU A 288 16.04 19.79 17.39
CA LEU A 288 15.66 18.47 16.87
C LEU A 288 15.33 18.61 15.39
N LEU A 289 16.11 17.98 14.52
CA LEU A 289 15.86 17.97 13.07
C LEU A 289 15.07 16.73 12.68
N VAL A 290 13.99 16.91 11.93
CA VAL A 290 13.10 15.82 11.49
C VAL A 290 13.70 15.11 10.26
N LEU A 291 14.03 13.82 10.40
CA LEU A 291 14.37 12.94 9.27
C LEU A 291 13.11 12.29 8.67
N GLN A 292 12.14 11.97 9.52
CA GLN A 292 10.81 11.49 9.14
C GLN A 292 9.82 11.83 10.26
N ALA A 293 8.59 12.19 9.89
CA ALA A 293 7.52 12.44 10.84
C ALA A 293 6.18 11.93 10.31
N ARG A 294 5.37 11.39 11.21
CA ARG A 294 3.94 11.16 11.05
C ARG A 294 3.25 11.57 12.35
N TYR A 295 2.60 12.73 12.34
CA TYR A 295 2.08 13.32 13.59
C TYR A 295 3.20 13.34 14.64
N GLY A 296 2.97 12.88 15.87
CA GLY A 296 3.98 12.79 16.92
C GLY A 296 5.02 11.66 16.78
N ASP A 297 4.83 10.68 15.88
CA ASP A 297 5.80 9.59 15.63
C ASP A 297 6.90 10.06 14.68
N MET A 298 8.10 10.26 15.21
CA MET A 298 9.20 10.90 14.49
C MET A 298 10.54 10.19 14.68
N THR A 299 11.37 10.31 13.65
CA THR A 299 12.81 9.98 13.71
C THR A 299 13.60 11.24 13.51
N LEU A 300 14.46 11.55 14.47
CA LEU A 300 15.05 12.86 14.67
C LEU A 300 16.57 12.78 14.76
N LEU A 301 17.26 13.82 14.28
CA LEU A 301 18.62 14.14 14.73
C LEU A 301 18.55 15.14 15.87
N ASP A 302 19.18 14.82 16.99
CA ASP A 302 19.21 15.63 18.20
C ASP A 302 20.55 16.38 18.32
N TYR A 303 20.49 17.70 18.14
CA TYR A 303 21.60 18.64 18.30
C TYR A 303 21.57 19.39 19.64
N SER A 304 20.81 18.92 20.64
CA SER A 304 20.75 19.56 21.96
C SER A 304 22.08 19.57 22.71
N ARG A 305 23.03 18.73 22.29
CA ARG A 305 24.38 18.61 22.86
C ARG A 305 25.45 18.98 21.83
N PRO A 306 26.59 19.56 22.26
CA PRO A 306 27.72 19.81 21.39
C PRO A 306 28.31 18.49 20.86
N GLY A 307 28.67 18.46 19.58
CA GLY A 307 29.32 17.30 18.95
C GLY A 307 28.52 16.75 17.77
N GLU A 308 28.71 15.47 17.47
CA GLU A 308 27.88 14.75 16.50
C GLU A 308 26.46 14.58 17.05
N PRO A 309 25.40 14.81 16.24
CA PRO A 309 24.04 14.65 16.72
C PRO A 309 23.69 13.19 16.99
N GLN A 310 22.89 12.99 18.03
CA GLN A 310 22.29 11.69 18.32
C GLN A 310 21.11 11.43 17.39
N VAL A 311 20.73 10.16 17.20
CA VAL A 311 19.47 9.81 16.53
C VAL A 311 18.46 9.38 17.58
N SER A 312 17.30 10.02 17.63
CA SER A 312 16.22 9.70 18.55
C SER A 312 14.97 9.30 17.79
N ILE A 313 14.34 8.20 18.22
CA ILE A 313 12.99 7.81 17.77
C ILE A 313 12.03 8.11 18.91
N VAL A 314 10.98 8.86 18.60
CA VAL A 314 10.02 9.38 19.57
C VAL A 314 8.60 9.16 19.08
N ASP A 315 7.67 9.10 20.02
CA ASP A 315 6.23 9.21 19.77
C ASP A 315 5.65 10.23 20.76
N PHE A 316 5.63 11.50 20.35
CA PHE A 316 5.16 12.61 21.19
C PHE A 316 3.67 12.48 21.55
N ASP A 317 2.88 11.81 20.71
CA ASP A 317 1.44 11.63 20.92
C ASP A 317 1.16 10.54 21.96
N ARG A 318 1.95 9.46 21.93
CA ARG A 318 1.77 8.31 22.84
C ARG A 318 2.48 8.47 24.17
N ASN A 319 3.70 9.00 24.14
CA ASN A 319 4.63 8.97 25.27
C ASN A 319 5.01 10.38 25.77
N GLY A 320 4.42 11.45 25.20
CA GLY A 320 4.78 12.82 25.54
C GLY A 320 6.26 13.08 25.23
N ALA A 321 6.99 13.71 26.15
CA ALA A 321 8.40 14.03 25.95
C ALA A 321 9.38 12.83 26.06
N LEU A 322 8.89 11.61 26.32
CA LEU A 322 9.77 10.44 26.47
C LEU A 322 10.24 9.92 25.11
N THR A 323 11.54 9.69 25.01
CA THR A 323 12.17 9.07 23.84
C THR A 323 12.07 7.55 23.93
N ASP A 324 11.68 6.90 22.83
CA ASP A 324 11.55 5.43 22.79
C ASP A 324 12.93 4.77 22.77
N ILE A 325 13.83 5.29 21.94
CA ILE A 325 15.22 4.83 21.81
C ILE A 325 16.12 5.92 21.23
N THR A 326 17.37 5.96 21.69
CA THR A 326 18.41 6.89 21.22
C THR A 326 19.66 6.14 20.80
N PHE A 327 20.32 6.62 19.76
CA PHE A 327 21.63 6.18 19.29
C PHE A 327 22.61 7.33 19.36
N GLU A 328 23.83 7.06 19.85
CA GLU A 328 24.86 8.10 20.04
C GLU A 328 25.31 8.79 18.74
N THR A 329 25.18 8.11 17.60
CA THR A 329 25.58 8.63 16.28
C THR A 329 24.64 8.13 15.20
N PHE A 330 24.63 8.81 14.05
CA PHE A 330 23.90 8.33 12.88
C PHE A 330 24.40 6.98 12.39
N ASP A 331 25.71 6.75 12.42
CA ASP A 331 26.30 5.47 11.98
C ASP A 331 25.89 4.31 12.90
N ALA A 332 25.77 4.55 14.21
CA ALA A 332 25.27 3.53 15.14
C ALA A 332 23.81 3.18 14.87
N PHE A 333 22.97 4.19 14.61
CA PHE A 333 21.58 4.00 14.18
C PHE A 333 21.51 3.21 12.87
N PHE A 334 22.26 3.62 11.85
CA PHE A 334 22.25 3.01 10.54
C PHE A 334 22.68 1.53 10.59
N ARG A 335 23.70 1.19 11.38
CA ARG A 335 24.13 -0.19 11.61
C ARG A 335 23.10 -1.04 12.38
N ALA A 336 22.24 -0.41 13.18
CA ALA A 336 21.20 -1.10 13.93
C ALA A 336 19.94 -1.38 13.09
N LEU A 337 19.74 -0.66 11.98
CA LEU A 337 18.59 -0.85 11.11
C LEU A 337 18.53 -2.26 10.52
N ARG A 338 17.33 -2.84 10.57
CA ARG A 338 17.02 -4.15 10.01
C ARG A 338 15.73 -4.06 9.21
N ARG A 339 15.59 -4.95 8.23
CA ARG A 339 14.35 -5.14 7.48
C ARG A 339 13.71 -6.46 7.85
N PRO A 340 12.37 -6.56 7.78
CA PRO A 340 11.74 -7.87 7.72
C PRO A 340 12.33 -8.66 6.57
N LYS A 341 12.56 -9.97 6.76
CA LYS A 341 12.88 -10.84 5.62
C LYS A 341 11.72 -10.76 4.64
N GLU A 342 12.04 -10.59 3.37
CA GLU A 342 11.02 -10.74 2.34
C GLU A 342 10.52 -12.18 2.41
N GLU A 343 9.22 -12.36 2.65
CA GLU A 343 8.63 -13.67 2.49
C GLU A 343 8.93 -14.13 1.07
N GLU A 344 9.55 -15.30 0.93
CA GLU A 344 9.66 -15.95 -0.38
C GLU A 344 8.27 -15.91 -1.00
N ALA A 345 8.16 -15.31 -2.19
CA ALA A 345 6.90 -15.22 -2.89
C ALA A 345 6.33 -16.63 -2.93
N ARG A 346 5.29 -16.88 -2.13
CA ARG A 346 4.60 -18.18 -2.17
C ARG A 346 4.25 -18.39 -3.63
N PRO A 347 4.55 -19.54 -4.24
CA PRO A 347 4.27 -19.78 -5.65
C PRO A 347 2.75 -19.73 -5.84
N PHE A 348 2.24 -18.52 -6.07
CA PHE A 348 0.88 -18.28 -6.46
C PHE A 348 0.87 -18.68 -7.92
N ARG A 349 0.26 -19.84 -8.21
CA ARG A 349 0.12 -20.36 -9.58
C ARG A 349 -0.82 -19.46 -10.38
N ARG A 350 -0.34 -18.28 -10.78
CA ARG A 350 -1.07 -17.25 -11.53
C ARG A 350 -1.65 -17.82 -12.81
N GLU A 351 -0.94 -18.75 -13.43
CA GLU A 351 -1.34 -19.60 -14.55
C GLU A 351 -2.73 -20.25 -14.41
N LEU A 352 -3.18 -20.60 -13.19
CA LEU A 352 -4.53 -21.13 -12.95
C LEU A 352 -5.65 -20.08 -13.11
N PHE A 353 -5.28 -18.80 -13.15
CA PHE A 353 -6.17 -17.65 -13.27
C PHE A 353 -5.88 -16.85 -14.54
N ARG A 354 -5.23 -17.46 -15.54
CA ARG A 354 -4.99 -16.83 -16.84
C ARG A 354 -6.02 -17.28 -17.86
N SER A 355 -6.45 -16.33 -18.69
CA SER A 355 -7.21 -16.65 -19.89
C SER A 355 -6.33 -17.40 -20.89
N LYS A 356 -6.98 -17.91 -21.94
CA LYS A 356 -6.28 -18.23 -23.19
C LYS A 356 -5.56 -17.00 -23.76
N PRO A 357 -4.50 -17.17 -24.56
CA PRO A 357 -3.87 -16.06 -25.28
C PRO A 357 -4.87 -15.31 -26.14
N LEU A 358 -4.67 -14.01 -26.32
CA LEU A 358 -5.53 -13.16 -27.14
C LEU A 358 -5.62 -13.65 -28.60
N GLY A 359 -4.54 -14.24 -29.10
CA GLY A 359 -4.42 -14.81 -30.45
C GLY A 359 -5.39 -15.96 -30.71
N ASP A 360 -5.84 -16.67 -29.67
CA ASP A 360 -6.81 -17.76 -29.78
C ASP A 360 -8.24 -17.25 -30.06
N LEU A 361 -8.47 -15.95 -29.91
CA LEU A 361 -9.75 -15.33 -30.23
C LEU A 361 -9.84 -14.93 -31.71
N PRO A 362 -11.06 -14.92 -32.28
CA PRO A 362 -11.31 -14.33 -33.61
C PRO A 362 -10.75 -12.92 -33.73
N LYS A 363 -10.10 -12.62 -34.86
CA LYS A 363 -9.34 -11.37 -35.07
C LYS A 363 -10.20 -10.11 -34.85
N ASP A 364 -11.45 -10.14 -35.29
CA ASP A 364 -12.46 -9.08 -35.12
C ASP A 364 -12.82 -8.79 -33.65
N ARG A 365 -12.60 -9.76 -32.75
CA ARG A 365 -12.88 -9.60 -31.32
C ARG A 365 -11.67 -9.17 -30.50
N ARG A 366 -10.45 -9.36 -30.99
CA ARG A 366 -9.22 -9.14 -30.21
C ARG A 366 -9.15 -7.71 -29.66
N ALA A 367 -9.35 -6.71 -30.51
CA ALA A 367 -9.24 -5.31 -30.12
C ALA A 367 -10.28 -4.88 -29.07
N SER A 368 -11.52 -5.38 -29.15
CA SER A 368 -12.58 -5.01 -28.21
C SER A 368 -12.39 -5.60 -26.80
N VAL A 369 -11.76 -6.79 -26.70
CA VAL A 369 -11.52 -7.45 -25.41
C VAL A 369 -10.14 -7.16 -24.82
N PHE A 370 -9.23 -6.60 -25.62
CA PHE A 370 -7.89 -6.21 -25.19
C PHE A 370 -7.94 -5.18 -24.06
N TRP A 371 -8.84 -4.19 -24.17
CA TRP A 371 -8.98 -3.11 -23.21
C TRP A 371 -9.71 -3.53 -21.93
N GLY A 372 -9.27 -2.99 -20.79
CA GLY A 372 -9.89 -3.21 -19.49
C GLY A 372 -11.01 -2.23 -19.18
N GLY A 373 -11.81 -2.55 -18.16
CA GLY A 373 -12.85 -1.65 -17.62
C GLY A 373 -12.30 -0.62 -16.63
N GLY A 374 -10.99 -0.62 -16.39
CA GLY A 374 -10.34 0.24 -15.42
C GLY A 374 -10.33 1.73 -15.79
N PRO A 375 -9.80 2.57 -14.89
CA PRO A 375 -9.71 4.01 -15.10
C PRO A 375 -8.94 4.33 -16.39
N HIS A 376 -9.23 5.49 -16.97
CA HIS A 376 -8.45 6.03 -18.07
C HIS A 376 -7.68 7.24 -17.55
N PRO A 377 -6.41 7.08 -17.11
CA PRO A 377 -5.72 8.13 -16.37
C PRO A 377 -5.56 9.42 -17.18
N PHE A 378 -5.21 9.32 -18.47
CA PHE A 378 -5.13 10.48 -19.36
C PHE A 378 -6.44 11.27 -19.48
N VAL A 379 -7.59 10.58 -19.62
CA VAL A 379 -8.90 11.25 -19.64
C VAL A 379 -9.22 11.89 -18.30
N ASN A 380 -8.95 11.19 -17.20
CA ASN A 380 -9.23 11.69 -15.85
C ASN A 380 -8.40 12.93 -15.53
N LEU A 381 -7.12 12.92 -15.90
CA LEU A 381 -6.23 14.06 -15.74
C LEU A 381 -6.63 15.23 -16.62
N ALA A 382 -6.94 14.98 -17.90
CA ALA A 382 -7.39 16.02 -18.81
C ALA A 382 -8.70 16.68 -18.34
N LYS A 383 -9.63 15.90 -17.78
CA LYS A 383 -10.85 16.45 -17.14
C LYS A 383 -10.52 17.40 -15.98
N GLY A 384 -9.49 17.11 -15.20
CA GLY A 384 -9.07 17.97 -14.09
C GLY A 384 -8.39 19.27 -14.54
N ARG A 385 -7.78 19.28 -15.73
CA ARG A 385 -7.08 20.46 -16.28
C ARG A 385 -7.98 21.43 -17.04
N ASP A 386 -9.07 20.92 -17.63
CA ASP A 386 -10.01 21.69 -18.47
C ASP A 386 -9.35 22.51 -19.59
N ASP A 387 -8.20 22.04 -20.10
CA ASP A 387 -7.37 22.74 -21.10
C ASP A 387 -7.60 22.23 -22.53
N GLY A 388 -8.71 21.52 -22.78
CA GLY A 388 -9.06 20.97 -24.08
C GLY A 388 -8.21 19.76 -24.51
N CYS A 389 -7.29 19.26 -23.67
CA CYS A 389 -6.44 18.11 -24.01
C CYS A 389 -7.11 16.75 -23.84
N ARG A 390 -8.44 16.69 -23.72
CA ARG A 390 -9.16 15.43 -23.54
C ARG A 390 -9.01 14.58 -24.80
N PRO A 391 -8.49 13.34 -24.69
CA PRO A 391 -8.34 12.48 -25.86
C PRO A 391 -9.71 12.08 -26.42
N LYS A 392 -9.77 11.82 -27.73
CA LYS A 392 -10.91 11.17 -28.38
C LYS A 392 -11.15 9.80 -27.73
N ALA A 393 -12.40 9.31 -27.76
CA ALA A 393 -12.73 8.00 -27.20
C ALA A 393 -12.16 6.82 -28.03
N MET A 394 -12.05 7.01 -29.35
CA MET A 394 -11.59 6.04 -30.33
C MET A 394 -10.73 6.78 -31.36
N ALA A 395 -9.74 6.08 -31.94
CA ALA A 395 -8.92 6.64 -33.01
C ALA A 395 -9.60 6.48 -34.37
N ASP A 396 -10.01 7.59 -34.96
CA ASP A 396 -10.43 7.66 -36.36
C ASP A 396 -9.20 7.72 -37.30
N GLU A 397 -9.40 7.47 -38.59
CA GLU A 397 -8.30 7.52 -39.57
C GLU A 397 -7.60 8.89 -39.60
N VAL A 398 -8.35 9.97 -39.35
CA VAL A 398 -7.79 11.32 -39.22
C VAL A 398 -6.77 11.38 -38.08
N LEU A 399 -7.13 10.91 -36.87
CA LEU A 399 -6.21 10.91 -35.73
C LEU A 399 -5.01 9.97 -35.97
N ILE A 400 -5.22 8.85 -36.63
CA ILE A 400 -4.15 7.92 -37.01
C ILE A 400 -3.16 8.63 -37.93
N ASP A 401 -3.65 9.27 -39.00
CA ASP A 401 -2.81 9.97 -39.97
C ASP A 401 -2.08 11.16 -39.34
N GLU A 402 -2.77 11.96 -38.53
CA GLU A 402 -2.15 13.05 -37.75
C GLU A 402 -1.05 12.54 -36.83
N THR A 403 -1.27 11.39 -36.18
CA THR A 403 -0.29 10.79 -35.27
C THR A 403 0.92 10.25 -36.03
N GLN A 404 0.72 9.53 -37.13
CA GLN A 404 1.79 9.03 -37.98
C GLN A 404 2.62 10.17 -38.59
N ALA A 405 1.96 11.26 -39.02
CA ALA A 405 2.64 12.45 -39.50
C ALA A 405 3.46 13.12 -38.39
N ARG A 406 2.91 13.21 -37.17
CA ARG A 406 3.61 13.81 -36.02
C ARG A 406 4.83 13.02 -35.58
N ILE A 407 4.77 11.69 -35.56
CA ILE A 407 5.90 10.83 -35.18
C ILE A 407 6.85 10.52 -36.35
N GLY A 408 6.48 10.89 -37.58
CA GLY A 408 7.28 10.64 -38.78
C GLY A 408 7.39 9.16 -39.19
N ALA A 409 6.47 8.30 -38.73
CA ALA A 409 6.51 6.85 -38.94
C ALA A 409 5.12 6.25 -39.14
N LYS A 410 5.03 5.17 -39.91
CA LYS A 410 3.79 4.40 -40.08
C LYS A 410 3.63 3.41 -38.93
N LEU A 411 2.46 3.42 -38.28
CA LEU A 411 2.18 2.52 -37.17
C LEU A 411 1.76 1.13 -37.68
N PRO A 412 2.17 0.05 -36.99
CA PRO A 412 1.72 -1.31 -37.29
C PRO A 412 0.20 -1.44 -37.25
N GLU A 413 -0.38 -2.19 -38.19
CA GLU A 413 -1.84 -2.37 -38.27
C GLU A 413 -2.43 -2.98 -36.99
N ALA A 414 -1.74 -3.95 -36.40
CA ALA A 414 -2.17 -4.61 -35.16
C ALA A 414 -2.35 -3.61 -34.01
N ILE A 415 -1.51 -2.58 -33.93
CA ILE A 415 -1.60 -1.53 -32.91
C ILE A 415 -2.72 -0.53 -33.24
N LYS A 416 -2.85 -0.13 -34.52
CA LYS A 416 -3.94 0.75 -34.96
C LYS A 416 -5.31 0.13 -34.68
N ASP A 417 -5.47 -1.18 -34.91
CA ASP A 417 -6.71 -1.91 -34.60
C ASP A 417 -7.11 -1.80 -33.13
N LEU A 418 -6.14 -1.83 -32.20
CA LEU A 418 -6.41 -1.62 -30.77
C LEU A 418 -6.96 -0.22 -30.51
N TRP A 419 -6.30 0.82 -31.04
CA TRP A 419 -6.70 2.21 -30.82
C TRP A 419 -8.00 2.61 -31.53
N ARG A 420 -8.33 1.97 -32.66
CA ARG A 420 -9.66 2.09 -33.28
C ARG A 420 -10.75 1.61 -32.34
N ALA A 421 -10.54 0.51 -31.61
CA ALA A 421 -11.53 0.01 -30.66
C ALA A 421 -11.66 0.89 -29.41
N ARG A 422 -10.54 1.44 -28.91
CA ARG A 422 -10.52 2.42 -27.81
C ARG A 422 -9.18 3.15 -27.80
N ASN A 423 -9.21 4.47 -27.66
CA ASN A 423 -8.02 5.31 -27.74
C ASN A 423 -7.27 5.42 -26.39
N GLY A 424 -6.71 4.31 -25.91
CA GLY A 424 -5.87 4.27 -24.70
C GLY A 424 -6.59 3.93 -23.40
N GLY A 425 -5.81 3.91 -22.32
CA GLY A 425 -6.23 3.55 -20.97
C GLY A 425 -5.80 2.14 -20.54
N ASP A 426 -6.45 1.65 -19.47
CA ASP A 426 -6.20 0.34 -18.86
C ASP A 426 -6.36 -0.83 -19.85
N VAL A 427 -5.43 -1.78 -19.79
CA VAL A 427 -5.40 -2.96 -20.65
C VAL A 427 -5.79 -4.20 -19.82
N ALA A 428 -6.69 -5.03 -20.34
CA ALA A 428 -7.04 -6.31 -19.73
C ALA A 428 -6.02 -7.40 -20.08
N TYR A 429 -5.64 -7.51 -21.36
CA TYR A 429 -4.67 -8.49 -21.85
C TYR A 429 -3.26 -7.91 -21.79
N ARG A 430 -2.58 -8.14 -20.66
CA ARG A 430 -1.31 -7.49 -20.34
C ARG A 430 -0.26 -8.39 -19.72
N PHE A 431 -0.49 -9.70 -19.67
CA PHE A 431 0.47 -10.65 -19.10
C PHE A 431 1.05 -11.54 -20.19
N LEU A 432 2.36 -11.74 -20.15
CA LEU A 432 3.11 -12.64 -21.02
C LEU A 432 3.81 -13.69 -20.17
N GLU A 433 3.70 -14.96 -20.55
CA GLU A 433 4.45 -16.06 -19.94
C GLU A 433 5.95 -15.90 -20.28
N ASP A 434 6.80 -15.88 -19.26
CA ASP A 434 8.24 -15.62 -19.34
C ASP A 434 9.05 -16.73 -18.66
N GLY A 435 8.95 -17.93 -19.21
CA GLY A 435 9.57 -19.13 -18.64
C GLY A 435 8.70 -19.87 -17.63
N PRO A 436 9.24 -20.92 -16.97
CA PRO A 436 8.45 -21.83 -16.12
C PRO A 436 7.88 -21.18 -14.85
N ASP A 437 8.51 -20.12 -14.34
CA ASP A 437 8.09 -19.41 -13.13
C ASP A 437 8.05 -17.88 -13.29
N GLY A 438 8.32 -17.37 -14.50
CA GLY A 438 8.40 -15.94 -14.80
C GLY A 438 7.18 -15.43 -15.55
N GLU A 439 6.77 -14.22 -15.24
CA GLU A 439 5.71 -13.50 -15.94
C GLU A 439 6.15 -12.07 -16.17
N LEU A 440 5.93 -11.59 -17.39
CA LEU A 440 6.17 -10.21 -17.77
C LEU A 440 4.83 -9.49 -17.92
N GLU A 441 4.72 -8.32 -17.30
CA GLU A 441 3.60 -7.39 -17.49
C GLU A 441 4.10 -6.17 -18.27
N PRO A 442 4.16 -6.25 -19.62
CA PRO A 442 4.82 -5.22 -20.43
C PRO A 442 4.17 -3.83 -20.32
N PHE A 443 2.88 -3.76 -20.01
CA PHE A 443 2.20 -2.49 -19.74
C PHE A 443 0.88 -2.73 -19.01
N GLU A 444 0.59 -1.92 -18.00
CA GLU A 444 -0.75 -1.86 -17.38
C GLU A 444 -1.74 -1.08 -18.24
N GLU A 445 -1.24 -0.15 -19.05
CA GLU A 445 -2.01 0.79 -19.84
C GLU A 445 -1.25 1.27 -21.09
N LEU A 446 -1.98 1.82 -22.06
CA LEU A 446 -1.39 2.49 -23.22
C LEU A 446 -1.86 3.94 -23.30
N ALA A 447 -0.97 4.83 -23.76
CA ALA A 447 -1.32 6.22 -24.01
C ALA A 447 -2.31 6.35 -25.17
N PRO A 448 -3.22 7.36 -25.16
CA PRO A 448 -3.98 7.74 -26.34
C PRO A 448 -3.06 8.23 -27.45
N MET A 449 -3.49 8.09 -28.70
CA MET A 449 -2.69 8.48 -29.86
C MET A 449 -2.26 9.95 -29.83
N GLU A 450 -3.04 10.88 -29.25
CA GLU A 450 -2.69 12.31 -29.11
C GLU A 450 -1.48 12.56 -28.21
N TYR A 451 -1.11 11.58 -27.39
CA TYR A 451 -0.03 11.64 -26.40
C TYR A 451 1.21 10.88 -26.86
N VAL A 452 1.08 9.99 -27.85
CA VAL A 452 2.20 9.25 -28.45
C VAL A 452 3.16 10.22 -29.14
N VAL A 453 4.44 10.11 -28.78
CA VAL A 453 5.54 10.97 -29.23
C VAL A 453 6.82 10.17 -29.40
N THR A 454 7.84 10.74 -30.04
CA THR A 454 9.17 10.13 -30.08
C THR A 454 9.87 10.28 -28.72
N LEU A 455 10.85 9.43 -28.43
CA LEU A 455 11.65 9.51 -27.21
C LEU A 455 12.44 10.83 -27.18
N ALA A 456 12.88 11.31 -28.35
CA ALA A 456 13.52 12.60 -28.47
C ALA A 456 12.59 13.77 -28.13
N GLU A 457 11.35 13.76 -28.61
CA GLU A 457 10.33 14.75 -28.26
C GLU A 457 9.97 14.68 -26.76
N LEU A 458 9.81 13.48 -26.20
CA LEU A 458 9.60 13.31 -24.76
C LEU A 458 10.76 13.87 -23.94
N SER A 459 12.00 13.60 -24.36
CA SER A 459 13.21 14.12 -23.74
C SER A 459 13.25 15.65 -23.77
N ARG A 460 12.89 16.30 -24.89
CA ARG A 460 12.86 17.77 -24.99
C ARG A 460 11.83 18.43 -24.06
N ARG A 461 10.84 17.68 -23.59
CA ARG A 461 9.84 18.14 -22.61
C ARG A 461 10.33 18.05 -21.17
N ILE A 462 11.49 17.43 -20.92
CA ILE A 462 12.02 17.24 -19.58
C ILE A 462 13.20 18.19 -19.36
N ASP A 463 13.18 18.88 -18.23
CA ASP A 463 14.29 19.72 -17.78
C ASP A 463 15.20 18.85 -16.93
N PHE A 464 16.23 18.32 -17.58
CA PHE A 464 17.20 17.46 -16.92
C PHE A 464 18.02 18.25 -15.90
N PRO A 465 18.31 17.65 -14.73
CA PRO A 465 19.17 18.29 -13.75
C PRO A 465 20.61 18.43 -14.28
N PRO A 466 21.40 19.38 -13.73
CA PRO A 466 22.80 19.53 -14.12
C PRO A 466 23.58 18.23 -13.98
N GLY A 467 24.32 17.86 -15.03
CA GLY A 467 25.12 16.63 -15.07
C GLY A 467 24.42 15.42 -15.69
N GLU A 468 23.12 15.50 -15.97
CA GLU A 468 22.43 14.50 -16.79
C GLU A 468 22.34 14.98 -18.25
N THR A 469 22.74 14.11 -19.18
CA THR A 469 22.62 14.39 -20.63
C THR A 469 21.22 14.01 -21.10
N PRO A 470 20.47 14.94 -21.74
CA PRO A 470 19.15 14.62 -22.30
C PRO A 470 19.19 13.43 -23.26
N TRP A 471 18.16 12.57 -23.22
CA TRP A 471 18.11 11.35 -24.03
C TRP A 471 18.11 11.60 -25.54
N HIS A 472 17.58 12.74 -26.01
CA HIS A 472 17.66 13.09 -27.43
C HIS A 472 19.09 13.38 -27.92
N GLU A 473 20.03 13.61 -26.99
CA GLU A 473 21.46 13.80 -27.29
C GLU A 473 22.27 12.51 -27.05
N SER A 474 21.92 11.74 -26.01
CA SER A 474 22.68 10.54 -25.60
C SER A 474 22.24 9.25 -26.28
N ILE A 475 21.00 9.15 -26.78
CA ILE A 475 20.49 7.96 -27.46
C ILE A 475 20.46 8.20 -28.97
N ALA A 476 21.23 7.39 -29.70
CA ALA A 476 21.29 7.46 -31.15
C ALA A 476 19.91 7.23 -31.78
N GLU A 477 19.53 8.12 -32.69
CA GLU A 477 18.26 8.08 -33.42
C GLU A 477 17.02 8.04 -32.49
N ALA A 478 17.06 8.75 -31.36
CA ALA A 478 15.93 8.82 -30.43
C ALA A 478 14.61 9.34 -31.06
N ASP A 479 14.69 10.07 -32.18
CA ASP A 479 13.51 10.48 -32.96
C ASP A 479 12.85 9.30 -33.71
N LYS A 480 13.49 8.13 -33.81
CA LYS A 480 12.94 6.89 -34.39
C LYS A 480 12.38 5.91 -33.33
N LEU A 481 12.42 6.28 -32.06
CA LEU A 481 11.86 5.50 -30.96
C LEU A 481 10.53 6.13 -30.54
N VAL A 482 9.41 5.45 -30.75
CA VAL A 482 8.07 6.00 -30.49
C VAL A 482 7.53 5.46 -29.17
N VAL A 483 7.24 6.36 -28.23
CA VAL A 483 6.75 6.05 -26.88
C VAL A 483 5.26 5.74 -26.89
N LEU A 484 4.90 4.49 -26.61
CA LEU A 484 3.51 4.04 -26.45
C LEU A 484 2.99 4.25 -25.03
N ASN A 485 3.88 4.15 -24.05
CA ASN A 485 3.61 4.46 -22.65
C ASN A 485 4.92 4.75 -21.91
N ALA A 486 4.81 5.56 -20.86
CA ALA A 486 5.90 5.86 -19.94
C ALA A 486 5.32 6.00 -18.53
N LYS A 487 5.93 5.33 -17.55
CA LYS A 487 5.51 5.37 -16.15
C LYS A 487 6.69 5.02 -15.26
N ARG A 488 7.06 5.93 -14.37
CA ARG A 488 8.26 5.87 -13.53
C ARG A 488 9.48 5.67 -14.44
N ASP A 489 10.23 4.58 -14.21
CA ASP A 489 11.40 4.24 -15.00
C ASP A 489 11.08 3.24 -16.13
N ALA A 490 9.81 2.89 -16.33
CA ALA A 490 9.40 1.95 -17.36
C ALA A 490 8.94 2.64 -18.65
N LEU A 491 9.37 2.09 -19.79
CA LEU A 491 9.03 2.54 -21.14
C LEU A 491 8.55 1.39 -22.01
N VAL A 492 7.54 1.68 -22.82
CA VAL A 492 7.11 0.81 -23.93
C VAL A 492 7.27 1.59 -25.22
N LEU A 493 8.11 1.10 -26.12
CA LEU A 493 8.55 1.82 -27.32
C LEU A 493 8.34 0.98 -28.57
N LEU A 494 8.05 1.64 -29.69
CA LEU A 494 8.27 1.09 -31.02
C LEU A 494 9.61 1.60 -31.55
N ASP A 495 10.45 0.69 -32.04
CA ASP A 495 11.76 1.00 -32.59
C ASP A 495 11.77 0.90 -34.11
N PHE A 496 11.88 2.07 -34.75
CA PHE A 496 11.96 2.24 -36.21
C PHE A 496 13.38 2.49 -36.72
N ARG A 497 14.42 2.24 -35.91
CA ARG A 497 15.82 2.46 -36.34
C ARG A 497 16.23 1.56 -37.50
N ARG A 498 15.68 0.34 -37.55
CA ARG A 498 15.88 -0.61 -38.65
C ARG A 498 14.84 -0.43 -39.76
N GLU A 499 15.20 -0.81 -40.98
CA GLU A 499 14.24 -0.92 -42.08
C GLU A 499 13.24 -2.07 -41.85
N GLY A 500 11.99 -1.88 -42.30
CA GLY A 500 10.91 -2.87 -42.18
C GLY A 500 9.97 -2.60 -41.01
N ASP A 501 9.39 -3.67 -40.46
CA ASP A 501 8.45 -3.57 -39.33
C ASP A 501 9.19 -3.18 -38.03
N PRO A 502 8.61 -2.26 -37.23
CA PRO A 502 9.23 -1.81 -35.99
C PRO A 502 9.28 -2.95 -34.96
N LEU A 503 10.30 -2.90 -34.11
CA LEU A 503 10.37 -3.74 -32.92
C LEU A 503 9.52 -3.13 -31.81
N LEU A 504 8.93 -3.94 -30.94
CA LEU A 504 8.44 -3.47 -29.65
C LEU A 504 9.56 -3.67 -28.61
N LEU A 505 9.89 -2.59 -27.90
CA LEU A 505 10.82 -2.60 -26.78
C LEU A 505 10.06 -2.39 -25.48
N VAL A 506 10.33 -3.24 -24.49
CA VAL A 506 9.82 -3.10 -23.12
C VAL A 506 11.02 -2.92 -22.20
N VAL A 507 11.09 -1.77 -21.53
CA VAL A 507 12.17 -1.39 -20.63
C VAL A 507 11.58 -1.21 -19.24
N ASP A 508 12.04 -2.00 -18.26
CA ASP A 508 11.52 -1.95 -16.88
C ASP A 508 12.29 -0.96 -15.99
N ASP A 509 13.57 -0.69 -16.32
CA ASP A 509 14.47 0.21 -15.60
C ASP A 509 15.30 1.06 -16.58
N PHE A 510 14.65 2.06 -17.17
CA PHE A 510 15.26 2.91 -18.20
C PHE A 510 16.36 3.82 -17.63
N GLU A 511 16.22 4.33 -16.42
CA GLU A 511 17.21 5.24 -15.82
C GLU A 511 18.46 4.49 -15.33
N GLY A 512 18.31 3.31 -14.73
CA GLY A 512 19.45 2.53 -14.23
C GLY A 512 20.13 1.70 -15.32
N SER A 513 19.35 1.05 -16.16
CA SER A 513 19.83 0.04 -17.12
C SER A 513 19.82 0.52 -18.57
N GLY A 514 19.18 1.66 -18.88
CA GLY A 514 19.14 2.21 -20.23
C GLY A 514 18.29 1.40 -21.21
N ILE A 515 18.23 1.86 -22.46
CA ILE A 515 17.45 1.20 -23.52
C ILE A 515 18.06 -0.11 -24.01
N ASP A 516 19.36 -0.31 -23.84
CA ASP A 516 20.06 -1.49 -24.36
C ASP A 516 19.69 -2.78 -23.62
N ASN A 517 19.12 -2.66 -22.42
CA ASN A 517 18.58 -3.77 -21.64
C ASN A 517 17.09 -4.04 -21.93
N ALA A 518 16.53 -3.44 -22.99
CA ALA A 518 15.15 -3.67 -23.39
C ALA A 518 14.89 -5.14 -23.74
N ARG A 519 13.72 -5.64 -23.35
CA ARG A 519 13.16 -6.85 -23.92
C ARG A 519 12.62 -6.52 -25.31
N VAL A 520 13.11 -7.24 -26.32
CA VAL A 520 12.82 -6.97 -27.74
C VAL A 520 11.83 -7.97 -28.30
N PHE A 521 10.74 -7.49 -28.89
CA PHE A 521 9.76 -8.31 -29.59
C PHE A 521 9.69 -7.90 -31.06
N ALA A 522 10.08 -8.82 -31.94
CA ALA A 522 10.22 -8.54 -33.36
C ALA A 522 8.90 -8.55 -34.16
N ASP A 523 7.92 -9.30 -33.68
CA ASP A 523 6.60 -9.42 -34.30
C ASP A 523 5.55 -8.95 -33.29
N ILE A 524 5.00 -7.77 -33.55
CA ILE A 524 4.04 -7.10 -32.68
C ILE A 524 2.69 -7.82 -32.68
N ASP A 525 2.26 -8.38 -33.82
CA ASP A 525 1.00 -9.14 -33.87
C ASP A 525 1.14 -10.45 -33.08
N ALA A 526 2.28 -11.14 -33.23
CA ALA A 526 2.57 -12.33 -32.43
C ALA A 526 2.72 -12.01 -30.93
N PHE A 527 3.32 -10.87 -30.58
CA PHE A 527 3.39 -10.41 -29.19
C PHE A 527 1.99 -10.17 -28.62
N ILE A 528 1.16 -9.34 -29.28
CA ILE A 528 -0.22 -9.05 -28.86
C ILE A 528 -1.01 -10.35 -28.75
N GLY A 529 -0.84 -11.27 -29.70
CA GLY A 529 -1.50 -12.57 -29.70
C GLY A 529 -1.14 -13.46 -28.50
N LYS A 530 0.06 -13.31 -27.92
CA LYS A 530 0.49 -14.09 -26.75
C LYS A 530 0.01 -13.51 -25.42
N LEU A 531 -0.46 -12.26 -25.40
CA LEU A 531 -0.93 -11.63 -24.17
C LEU A 531 -2.12 -12.39 -23.59
N ARG A 532 -2.19 -12.41 -22.26
CA ARG A 532 -3.26 -13.03 -21.47
C ARG A 532 -3.81 -12.01 -20.48
N LYS A 533 -5.02 -12.24 -19.99
CA LYS A 533 -5.61 -11.48 -18.89
C LYS A 533 -5.80 -12.34 -17.65
N PHE A 534 -5.99 -11.69 -16.49
CA PHE A 534 -6.56 -12.39 -15.34
C PHE A 534 -8.01 -12.78 -15.65
N GLU A 535 -8.32 -14.05 -15.43
CA GLU A 535 -9.66 -14.60 -15.49
C GLU A 535 -9.92 -15.33 -14.17
N ARG A 536 -11.02 -14.96 -13.49
CA ARG A 536 -11.42 -15.69 -12.28
C ARG A 536 -11.72 -17.13 -12.69
N SER A 537 -10.94 -18.08 -12.16
CA SER A 537 -11.17 -19.50 -12.41
C SER A 537 -12.60 -19.86 -11.95
N PRO A 538 -13.46 -20.40 -12.83
CA PRO A 538 -14.80 -20.84 -12.44
C PRO A 538 -14.77 -22.04 -11.46
N LEU A 539 -13.59 -22.63 -11.21
CA LEU A 539 -13.40 -23.82 -10.38
C LEU A 539 -12.94 -23.52 -8.95
N LEU A 540 -12.80 -22.25 -8.55
CA LEU A 540 -12.40 -21.89 -7.18
C LEU A 540 -13.52 -21.10 -6.49
N PRO A 541 -14.25 -21.70 -5.53
CA PRO A 541 -15.23 -20.96 -4.74
C PRO A 541 -14.52 -19.89 -3.92
N LEU A 542 -15.05 -18.66 -3.98
CA LEU A 542 -14.61 -17.48 -3.24
C LEU A 542 -14.20 -17.83 -1.80
N GLN A 543 -12.91 -17.76 -1.53
CA GLN A 543 -12.38 -17.57 -0.18
C GLN A 543 -12.00 -16.09 -0.10
N LEU A 544 -12.92 -15.30 0.45
CA LEU A 544 -12.66 -13.96 0.98
C LEU A 544 -12.54 -14.07 2.50
#